data_AF-A0A9P6FJL3-F1
#
_entry.id   AF-A0A9P6FJL3-F1
#
_cell.length_a   1.000
_cell.length_b   1.000
_cell.length_c   1.000
_cell.angle_alpha   90.00
_cell.angle_beta   90.00
_cell.angle_gamma   90.00
#
_symmetry.space_group_name_H-M   'P 1'
#
loop_
_entity.id
_entity.type
_entity.pdbx_description
1 polymer ?
#
loop_
_entity_poly.entity_id
_entity_poly.type
_entity_poly.pdbx_seq_one_letter_code
_entity_poly.pdbx_strand_id
1 'polypeptide(L)'
;MRVSILTEQGDLHTIEVDSQMELENIKALLEADCSIPAEEQALFHNEVELQDPKSTLEANNVAPDDILTLRRRIKKPRMTNIASVGAGAGSRPAVPPGQIAQSGGDPHDAEQIRQHILSNPSVLRQLQGNQPELAEAAQNDPNRFHEMIRELEVQRRGAEMARMQEINQLNADPFDMEAQRRIEEAIRLENVAANMEAAMEHNPESFGRVTMLYIDAEVNGHPVKAFVDSGAQATIMSPECAEACGIMRLVDTRFAGIARGVGVAKILGRVHSAQIRVGKTLFLACSFTIMEGKGVDLLFGLDMLKRHQASIDLKKDCLVINGHEIRFLSEHELPSSAKDSSELTPEELASIGSAKPDAATAAASSSSAPAATNTSGSGSTTSAPAAAPVAAPVAAPVRALTPAAPAQPAGGPPTFPEKDIETLMGLGASREQVVSALEAAGGNVDFAASFLF
;
A
#
# COMPACT_ATOMS: atom_id res chain seq x y z
N MET A 1 26.22 26.05 -27.76
CA MET A 1 26.23 24.67 -28.30
C MET A 1 24.98 23.92 -27.86
N ARG A 2 24.57 22.91 -28.63
CA ARG A 2 23.57 21.93 -28.20
C ARG A 2 24.28 20.76 -27.51
N VAL A 3 23.66 20.18 -26.49
CA VAL A 3 24.12 18.99 -25.77
C VAL A 3 22.90 18.11 -25.46
N SER A 4 23.02 16.80 -25.62
CA SER A 4 21.99 15.86 -25.21
C SER A 4 22.36 15.16 -23.90
N ILE A 5 21.37 14.92 -23.04
CA ILE A 5 21.51 14.44 -21.67
C ILE A 5 20.68 13.18 -21.54
N LEU A 6 21.35 12.03 -21.37
CA LEU A 6 20.73 10.72 -21.21
C LEU A 6 20.56 10.41 -19.72
N THR A 7 19.32 10.23 -19.25
CA THR A 7 19.04 9.81 -17.87
C THR A 7 19.30 8.31 -17.68
N GLU A 8 19.47 7.86 -16.43
CA GLU A 8 19.48 6.43 -16.08
C GLU A 8 18.17 5.68 -16.41
N GLN A 9 17.09 6.41 -16.70
CA GLN A 9 15.79 5.85 -17.12
C GLN A 9 15.67 5.71 -18.66
N GLY A 10 16.65 6.24 -19.42
CA GLY A 10 16.72 6.17 -20.87
C GLY A 10 16.20 7.41 -21.61
N ASP A 11 15.74 8.43 -20.88
CA ASP A 11 15.20 9.66 -21.47
C ASP A 11 16.31 10.58 -21.99
N LEU A 12 16.15 11.09 -23.20
CA LEU A 12 17.11 11.99 -23.84
C LEU A 12 16.59 13.44 -23.85
N HIS A 13 17.05 14.22 -22.88
CA HIS A 13 16.79 15.66 -22.80
C HIS A 13 17.81 16.41 -23.67
N THR A 14 17.45 17.49 -24.33
CA THR A 14 18.38 18.24 -25.19
C THR A 14 18.38 19.72 -24.82
N ILE A 15 19.52 20.20 -24.36
CA ILE A 15 19.71 21.55 -23.83
C ILE A 15 20.58 22.39 -24.78
N GLU A 16 20.35 23.70 -24.79
CA GLU A 16 21.16 24.67 -25.53
C GLU A 16 21.86 25.60 -24.52
N VAL A 17 23.18 25.45 -24.45
CA VAL A 17 24.05 26.03 -23.40
C VAL A 17 25.28 26.69 -24.03
N ASP A 18 25.92 27.62 -23.33
CA ASP A 18 27.20 28.17 -23.79
C ASP A 18 28.33 27.13 -23.61
N SER A 19 29.31 27.10 -24.50
CA SER A 19 30.46 26.20 -24.40
C SER A 19 31.44 26.64 -23.29
N GLN A 20 31.38 27.93 -22.93
CA GLN A 20 32.04 28.53 -21.76
C GLN A 20 31.22 28.38 -20.46
N MET A 21 30.06 27.71 -20.46
CA MET A 21 29.23 27.57 -19.26
C MET A 21 29.89 26.63 -18.23
N GLU A 22 30.03 27.10 -16.99
CA GLU A 22 30.54 26.31 -15.86
C GLU A 22 29.56 25.20 -15.47
N LEU A 23 30.09 24.02 -15.10
CA LEU A 23 29.33 22.80 -14.77
C LEU A 23 28.26 23.01 -13.69
N GLU A 24 28.47 23.89 -12.71
CA GLU A 24 27.46 24.20 -11.68
C GLU A 24 26.16 24.79 -12.25
N ASN A 25 26.26 25.64 -13.28
CA ASN A 25 25.10 26.26 -13.93
C ASN A 25 24.32 25.25 -14.76
N ILE A 26 25.02 24.28 -15.36
CA ILE A 26 24.40 23.19 -16.14
C ILE A 26 23.62 22.27 -15.21
N LYS A 27 24.16 21.95 -14.02
CA LYS A 27 23.43 21.16 -13.02
C LYS A 27 22.18 21.88 -12.51
N ALA A 28 22.25 23.21 -12.31
CA ALA A 28 21.10 24.02 -11.93
C ALA A 28 19.99 24.04 -13.02
N LEU A 29 20.35 24.06 -14.31
CA LEU A 29 19.40 23.91 -15.41
C LEU A 29 18.74 22.52 -15.41
N LEU A 30 19.53 21.46 -15.23
CA LEU A 30 19.03 20.08 -15.20
C LEU A 30 18.23 19.74 -13.94
N GLU A 31 18.34 20.52 -12.87
CA GLU A 31 17.47 20.38 -11.70
C GLU A 31 16.02 20.78 -12.03
N ALA A 32 15.83 21.81 -12.86
CA ALA A 32 14.51 22.25 -13.32
C ALA A 32 13.89 21.26 -14.34
N ASP A 33 14.69 20.76 -15.29
CA ASP A 33 14.18 19.88 -16.36
C ASP A 33 14.03 18.42 -15.90
N CYS A 34 15.02 17.86 -15.19
CA CYS A 34 15.04 16.43 -14.82
C CYS A 34 14.54 16.15 -13.40
N SER A 35 14.20 17.17 -12.60
CA SER A 35 13.72 17.02 -11.21
C SER A 35 14.68 16.26 -10.27
N ILE A 36 15.99 16.29 -10.55
CA ILE A 36 17.05 15.74 -9.69
C ILE A 36 17.84 16.92 -9.09
N PRO A 37 17.92 17.08 -7.76
CA PRO A 37 18.69 18.16 -7.13
C PRO A 37 20.15 18.19 -7.60
N ALA A 38 20.71 19.36 -7.89
CA ALA A 38 22.07 19.52 -8.43
C ALA A 38 23.16 18.84 -7.57
N GLU A 39 22.94 18.72 -6.26
CA GLU A 39 23.81 17.99 -5.33
C GLU A 39 23.82 16.45 -5.51
N GLU A 40 22.77 15.90 -6.11
CA GLU A 40 22.61 14.47 -6.43
C GLU A 40 22.94 14.16 -7.90
N GLN A 41 23.24 15.17 -8.73
CA GLN A 41 23.60 14.97 -10.13
C GLN A 41 25.08 14.60 -10.31
N ALA A 42 25.34 13.40 -10.82
CA ALA A 42 26.62 13.01 -11.40
C ALA A 42 26.51 13.01 -12.93
N LEU A 43 27.28 13.89 -13.59
CA LEU A 43 27.34 14.00 -15.05
C LEU A 43 28.59 13.30 -15.55
N PHE A 44 28.45 12.53 -16.64
CA PHE A 44 29.54 11.78 -17.26
C PHE A 44 29.67 12.12 -18.74
N HIS A 45 30.88 12.35 -19.22
CA HIS A 45 31.24 12.45 -20.64
C HIS A 45 32.22 11.33 -20.97
N ASN A 46 31.92 10.51 -21.98
CA ASN A 46 32.76 9.35 -22.36
C ASN A 46 33.16 8.48 -21.15
N GLU A 47 32.19 8.15 -20.28
CA GLU A 47 32.34 7.42 -19.00
C GLU A 47 33.18 8.12 -17.90
N VAL A 48 33.76 9.30 -18.16
CA VAL A 48 34.50 10.11 -17.18
C VAL A 48 33.53 11.04 -16.43
N GLU A 49 33.56 11.01 -15.09
CA GLU A 49 32.73 11.88 -14.25
C GLU A 49 33.24 13.32 -14.25
N LEU A 50 32.35 14.28 -14.53
CA LEU A 50 32.64 15.71 -14.45
C LEU A 50 32.52 16.17 -12.99
N GLN A 51 33.67 16.38 -12.33
CA GLN A 51 33.75 16.61 -10.88
C GLN A 51 33.97 18.07 -10.46
N ASP A 52 34.66 18.89 -11.26
CA ASP A 52 34.96 20.28 -10.91
C ASP A 52 33.77 21.20 -11.29
N PRO A 53 33.06 21.82 -10.31
CA PRO A 53 31.90 22.67 -10.61
C PRO A 53 32.23 23.90 -11.48
N LYS A 54 33.50 24.34 -11.50
CA LYS A 54 33.95 25.54 -12.24
C LYS A 54 34.61 25.23 -13.56
N SER A 55 34.72 23.95 -13.91
CA SER A 55 35.16 23.54 -15.24
C SER A 55 34.08 23.84 -16.28
N THR A 56 34.47 24.41 -17.42
CA THR A 56 33.56 24.67 -18.55
C THR A 56 33.36 23.42 -19.40
N LEU A 57 32.34 23.39 -20.25
CA LEU A 57 32.15 22.28 -21.20
C LEU A 57 33.37 22.08 -22.11
N GLU A 58 33.94 23.17 -22.63
CA GLU A 58 35.18 23.12 -23.41
C GLU A 58 36.37 22.53 -22.63
N ALA A 59 36.54 22.90 -21.36
CA ALA A 59 37.62 22.38 -20.51
C ALA A 59 37.47 20.87 -20.22
N ASN A 60 36.24 20.35 -20.28
CA ASN A 60 35.95 18.91 -20.18
C ASN A 60 35.95 18.20 -21.54
N ASN A 61 36.29 18.89 -22.64
CA ASN A 61 36.28 18.39 -24.03
C ASN A 61 34.89 18.01 -24.58
N VAL A 62 33.80 18.57 -24.01
CA VAL A 62 32.45 18.34 -24.52
C VAL A 62 32.24 19.15 -25.80
N ALA A 63 31.92 18.47 -26.90
CA ALA A 63 31.68 19.05 -28.21
C ALA A 63 30.18 19.33 -28.46
N PRO A 64 29.82 20.17 -29.45
CA PRO A 64 28.43 20.32 -29.89
C PRO A 64 27.82 18.98 -30.32
N ASP A 65 26.58 18.75 -29.89
CA ASP A 65 25.78 17.53 -30.13
C ASP A 65 26.34 16.25 -29.45
N ASP A 66 27.28 16.38 -28.51
CA ASP A 66 27.68 15.28 -27.62
C ASP A 66 26.57 14.86 -26.64
N ILE A 67 26.67 13.61 -26.16
CA ILE A 67 25.79 13.05 -25.14
C ILE A 67 26.52 13.01 -23.78
N LEU A 68 25.95 13.66 -22.78
CA LEU A 68 26.30 13.46 -21.36
C LEU A 68 25.34 12.44 -20.73
N THR A 69 25.85 11.55 -19.88
CA THR A 69 24.99 10.70 -19.05
C THR A 69 24.76 11.34 -17.69
N LEU A 70 23.50 11.49 -17.29
CA LEU A 70 23.09 11.98 -15.97
C LEU A 70 22.69 10.80 -15.08
N ARG A 71 23.46 10.59 -14.01
CA ARG A 71 23.21 9.56 -12.99
C ARG A 71 22.87 10.18 -11.63
N ARG A 72 21.97 9.55 -10.87
CA ARG A 72 21.57 10.00 -9.54
C ARG A 72 22.53 9.47 -8.47
N ARG A 73 23.45 10.32 -8.03
CA ARG A 73 24.37 10.07 -6.91
C ARG A 73 23.59 10.05 -5.59
N ILE A 74 23.07 8.88 -5.21
CA ILE A 74 22.49 8.64 -3.89
C ILE A 74 23.54 8.92 -2.82
N LYS A 75 23.41 10.05 -2.11
CA LYS A 75 24.24 10.36 -0.94
C LYS A 75 23.87 9.41 0.20
N LYS A 76 24.68 8.36 0.42
CA LYS A 76 24.77 7.76 1.76
C LYS A 76 25.10 8.90 2.75
N PRO A 77 24.42 9.01 3.91
CA PRO A 77 24.59 10.14 4.83
C PRO A 77 26.02 10.19 5.35
N ARG A 78 26.82 11.07 4.75
CA ARG A 78 28.25 11.18 5.05
C ARG A 78 28.42 12.09 6.26
N MET A 79 28.58 11.47 7.43
CA MET A 79 28.79 12.15 8.71
C MET A 79 29.81 13.28 8.55
N THR A 80 29.34 14.52 8.66
CA THR A 80 30.19 15.71 8.60
C THR A 80 30.92 15.86 9.93
N ASN A 81 32.23 15.60 9.94
CA ASN A 81 33.09 15.94 11.07
C ASN A 81 33.13 17.46 11.24
N ILE A 82 32.28 17.99 12.13
CA ILE A 82 32.31 19.39 12.56
C ILE A 82 33.21 19.49 13.78
N ALA A 83 34.41 20.05 13.60
CA ALA A 83 35.39 20.28 14.65
C ALA A 83 35.76 21.77 14.73
N SER A 84 35.21 22.48 15.73
CA SER A 84 35.39 23.93 16.01
C SER A 84 34.84 24.86 14.89
N VAL A 85 34.29 26.06 15.12
CA VAL A 85 34.01 26.95 16.28
C VAL A 85 32.63 27.60 16.03
N GLY A 86 31.89 28.22 16.97
CA GLY A 86 32.06 28.49 18.41
C GLY A 86 31.10 29.61 18.86
N ALA A 87 30.70 29.62 20.14
CA ALA A 87 29.92 30.66 20.86
C ALA A 87 28.48 31.00 20.38
N GLY A 88 27.48 30.66 21.21
CA GLY A 88 26.09 31.14 21.12
C GLY A 88 25.27 30.67 22.33
N ALA A 89 24.85 31.58 23.21
CA ALA A 89 24.38 31.24 24.57
C ALA A 89 22.95 30.65 24.63
N GLY A 90 22.74 29.66 25.52
CA GLY A 90 21.42 29.04 25.76
C GLY A 90 21.43 27.95 26.85
N SER A 91 21.48 28.36 28.13
CA SER A 91 21.79 27.46 29.25
C SER A 91 20.66 26.47 29.64
N ARG A 92 20.81 25.18 29.28
CA ARG A 92 20.16 24.04 29.96
C ARG A 92 21.10 22.82 30.00
N PRO A 93 21.58 22.37 31.18
CA PRO A 93 22.39 21.15 31.27
C PRO A 93 21.48 19.91 31.29
N ALA A 94 21.30 19.28 30.14
CA ALA A 94 20.95 17.86 30.08
C ALA A 94 22.24 17.04 30.23
N VAL A 95 22.27 16.09 31.17
CA VAL A 95 23.47 15.28 31.45
C VAL A 95 23.45 14.01 30.60
N PRO A 96 24.41 13.78 29.69
CA PRO A 96 24.47 12.55 28.91
C PRO A 96 25.02 11.38 29.75
N PRO A 97 24.32 10.24 29.83
CA PRO A 97 24.81 9.06 30.54
C PRO A 97 25.91 8.36 29.72
N GLY A 98 27.19 8.51 30.11
CA GLY A 98 28.28 7.74 29.50
C GLY A 98 29.73 8.14 29.85
N GLN A 99 29.99 9.40 30.22
CA GLN A 99 31.36 9.94 30.28
C GLN A 99 32.20 9.63 31.54
N ILE A 100 31.83 8.63 32.35
CA ILE A 100 32.61 8.24 33.55
C ILE A 100 33.61 7.11 33.25
N ALA A 101 33.34 6.25 32.26
CA ALA A 101 34.02 4.96 32.08
C ALA A 101 35.28 4.98 31.20
N GLN A 102 36.25 5.88 31.48
CA GLN A 102 37.60 5.83 30.84
C GLN A 102 38.79 5.88 31.83
N SER A 103 38.60 6.26 33.09
CA SER A 103 39.61 5.98 34.14
C SER A 103 39.40 4.56 34.67
N GLY A 104 40.46 3.76 34.69
CA GLY A 104 40.39 2.34 35.05
C GLY A 104 41.11 2.01 36.35
N GLY A 105 40.36 1.80 37.43
CA GLY A 105 40.79 0.98 38.57
C GLY A 105 41.37 1.70 39.79
N ASP A 106 41.23 3.02 39.94
CA ASP A 106 41.58 3.72 41.19
C ASP A 106 40.40 3.68 42.19
N PRO A 107 40.58 3.28 43.47
CA PRO A 107 39.53 3.37 44.48
C PRO A 107 38.98 4.80 44.71
N HIS A 108 39.69 5.86 44.31
CA HIS A 108 39.14 7.22 44.32
C HIS A 108 37.93 7.41 43.38
N ASP A 109 37.85 6.71 42.26
CA ASP A 109 36.81 6.93 41.25
C ASP A 109 35.44 6.39 41.73
N ALA A 110 35.42 5.24 42.40
CA ALA A 110 34.21 4.67 42.99
C ALA A 110 33.59 5.57 44.08
N GLU A 111 34.42 6.19 44.92
CA GLU A 111 33.94 7.11 45.97
C GLU A 111 33.45 8.44 45.37
N GLN A 112 34.09 8.94 44.30
CA GLN A 112 33.57 10.08 43.53
C GLN A 112 32.19 9.76 42.90
N ILE A 113 32.02 8.56 42.33
CA ILE A 113 30.72 8.10 41.80
C ILE A 113 29.67 8.04 42.91
N ARG A 114 30.02 7.50 44.08
CA ARG A 114 29.12 7.43 45.26
C ARG A 114 28.69 8.83 45.72
N GLN A 115 29.65 9.75 45.85
CA GLN A 115 29.37 11.14 46.24
C GLN A 115 28.52 11.87 45.18
N HIS A 116 28.76 11.63 43.89
CA HIS A 116 27.93 12.19 42.81
C HIS A 116 26.47 11.68 42.90
N ILE A 117 26.26 10.38 43.11
CA ILE A 117 24.92 9.78 43.31
C ILE A 117 24.22 10.39 44.54
N LEU A 118 24.93 10.52 45.68
CA LEU A 118 24.38 11.13 46.89
C LEU A 118 24.08 12.63 46.74
N SER A 119 24.88 13.35 45.93
CA SER A 119 24.64 14.76 45.64
C SER A 119 23.42 15.00 44.75
N ASN A 120 22.97 13.98 44.00
CA ASN A 120 21.93 14.10 43.00
C ASN A 120 20.71 13.19 43.30
N PRO A 121 19.70 13.68 44.04
CA PRO A 121 18.58 12.87 44.50
C PRO A 121 17.67 12.32 43.40
N SER A 122 17.78 12.78 42.14
CA SER A 122 17.08 12.16 41.01
C SER A 122 17.74 10.84 40.58
N VAL A 123 19.08 10.83 40.50
CA VAL A 123 19.88 9.63 40.18
C VAL A 123 19.73 8.58 41.27
N LEU A 124 19.75 8.99 42.54
CA LEU A 124 19.51 8.10 43.68
C LEU A 124 18.13 7.43 43.59
N ARG A 125 17.08 8.17 43.25
CA ARG A 125 15.72 7.61 43.07
C ARG A 125 15.64 6.64 41.89
N GLN A 126 16.34 6.92 40.79
CA GLN A 126 16.43 6.01 39.63
C GLN A 126 17.15 4.71 39.99
N LEU A 127 18.24 4.79 40.77
CA LEU A 127 18.94 3.62 41.30
C LEU A 127 18.07 2.82 42.28
N GLN A 128 17.28 3.47 43.15
CA GLN A 128 16.33 2.78 44.03
C GLN A 128 15.26 2.00 43.25
N GLY A 129 14.83 2.48 42.08
CA GLY A 129 13.87 1.78 41.22
C GLY A 129 14.47 0.58 40.48
N ASN A 130 15.74 0.68 40.04
CA ASN A 130 16.35 -0.30 39.14
C ASN A 130 17.29 -1.30 39.84
N GLN A 131 18.01 -0.87 40.88
CA GLN A 131 19.04 -1.64 41.60
C GLN A 131 19.04 -1.25 43.09
N PRO A 132 18.03 -1.67 43.89
CA PRO A 132 17.84 -1.19 45.26
C PRO A 132 19.02 -1.49 46.19
N GLU A 133 19.67 -2.66 46.09
CA GLU A 133 20.83 -3.00 46.92
C GLU A 133 22.02 -2.06 46.69
N LEU A 134 22.27 -1.65 45.44
CA LEU A 134 23.34 -0.72 45.08
C LEU A 134 23.02 0.70 45.60
N ALA A 135 21.74 1.09 45.56
CA ALA A 135 21.27 2.35 46.13
C ALA A 135 21.35 2.38 47.66
N GLU A 136 21.12 1.25 48.34
CA GLU A 136 21.29 1.11 49.79
C GLU A 136 22.78 1.18 50.17
N ALA A 137 23.64 0.42 49.48
CA ALA A 137 25.09 0.44 49.70
C ALA A 137 25.66 1.86 49.51
N ALA A 138 25.24 2.59 48.47
CA ALA A 138 25.68 3.97 48.23
C ALA A 138 25.46 4.91 49.43
N GLN A 139 24.37 4.71 50.17
CA GLN A 139 23.98 5.51 51.34
C GLN A 139 24.62 5.00 52.65
N ASN A 140 24.60 3.68 52.86
CA ASN A 140 24.83 3.08 54.18
C ASN A 140 26.20 2.37 54.31
N ASP A 141 26.81 1.91 53.21
CA ASP A 141 28.04 1.11 53.23
C ASP A 141 28.95 1.44 52.02
N PRO A 142 29.86 2.42 52.17
CA PRO A 142 30.78 2.82 51.10
C PRO A 142 31.70 1.69 50.60
N ASN A 143 32.05 0.74 51.48
CA ASN A 143 32.95 -0.36 51.12
C ASN A 143 32.22 -1.36 50.23
N ARG A 144 31.02 -1.78 50.63
CA ARG A 144 30.17 -2.66 49.83
C ARG A 144 29.77 -2.00 48.50
N PHE A 145 29.55 -0.68 48.49
CA PHE A 145 29.31 0.05 47.24
C PHE A 145 30.53 -0.02 46.29
N HIS A 146 31.75 0.19 46.80
CA HIS A 146 32.97 0.06 46.01
C HIS A 146 33.14 -1.37 45.44
N GLU A 147 32.90 -2.41 46.24
CA GLU A 147 32.96 -3.81 45.80
C GLU A 147 31.94 -4.11 44.70
N MET A 148 30.68 -3.70 44.87
CA MET A 148 29.62 -3.92 43.88
C MET A 148 29.86 -3.16 42.56
N ILE A 149 30.34 -1.91 42.60
CA ILE A 149 30.72 -1.17 41.38
C ILE A 149 31.89 -1.85 40.66
N ARG A 150 32.89 -2.32 41.41
CA ARG A 150 34.05 -3.01 40.84
C ARG A 150 33.67 -4.36 40.21
N GLU A 151 32.78 -5.12 40.83
CA GLU A 151 32.24 -6.36 40.25
C GLU A 151 31.44 -6.08 38.98
N LEU A 152 30.56 -5.06 39.00
CA LEU A 152 29.78 -4.64 37.84
C LEU A 152 30.68 -4.18 36.68
N GLU A 153 31.75 -3.43 36.94
CA GLU A 153 32.75 -3.07 35.92
C GLU A 153 33.48 -4.28 35.34
N VAL A 154 33.92 -5.23 36.19
CA VAL A 154 34.58 -6.45 35.74
C VAL A 154 33.64 -7.31 34.89
N GLN A 155 32.37 -7.44 35.29
CA GLN A 155 31.36 -8.15 34.54
C GLN A 155 31.06 -7.46 33.19
N ARG A 156 30.92 -6.13 33.17
CA ARG A 156 30.69 -5.36 31.94
C ARG A 156 31.87 -5.45 30.98
N ARG A 157 33.09 -5.27 31.47
CA ARG A 157 34.34 -5.39 30.68
C ARG A 157 34.58 -6.82 30.21
N GLY A 158 34.17 -7.82 30.98
CA GLY A 158 34.17 -9.23 30.59
C GLY A 158 33.20 -9.52 29.44
N ALA A 159 31.97 -9.01 29.51
CA ALA A 159 30.98 -9.13 28.44
C ALA A 159 31.39 -8.37 27.16
N GLU A 160 31.95 -7.16 27.31
CA GLU A 160 32.55 -6.37 26.21
C GLU A 160 33.69 -7.15 25.53
N MET A 161 34.61 -7.73 26.30
CA MET A 161 35.70 -8.55 25.74
C MET A 161 35.19 -9.84 25.10
N ALA A 162 34.20 -10.53 25.69
CA ALA A 162 33.62 -11.74 25.10
C ALA A 162 32.97 -11.45 23.73
N ARG A 163 32.12 -10.40 23.66
CA ARG A 163 31.50 -9.96 22.41
C ARG A 163 32.53 -9.52 21.37
N MET A 164 33.60 -8.84 21.78
CA MET A 164 34.67 -8.43 20.87
C MET A 164 35.57 -9.61 20.44
N GLN A 165 35.73 -10.65 21.26
CA GLN A 165 36.40 -11.89 20.86
C GLN A 165 35.54 -12.69 19.86
N GLU A 166 34.23 -12.76 20.06
CA GLU A 166 33.27 -13.39 19.14
C GLU A 166 33.27 -12.68 17.77
N ILE A 167 33.18 -11.34 17.75
CA ILE A 167 33.31 -10.53 16.53
C ILE A 167 34.67 -10.75 15.86
N ASN A 168 35.77 -10.81 16.61
CA ASN A 168 37.10 -11.07 16.05
C ASN A 168 37.27 -12.51 15.55
N GLN A 169 36.56 -13.50 16.09
CA GLN A 169 36.53 -14.86 15.56
C GLN A 169 35.72 -14.95 14.27
N LEU A 170 34.56 -14.29 14.20
CA LEU A 170 33.76 -14.19 12.97
C LEU A 170 34.51 -13.43 11.85
N ASN A 171 35.39 -12.50 12.20
CA ASN A 171 36.27 -11.80 11.25
C ASN A 171 37.63 -12.52 10.99
N ALA A 172 37.91 -13.66 11.64
CA ALA A 172 39.22 -14.32 11.56
C ALA A 172 39.46 -15.07 10.24
N ASP A 173 38.39 -15.55 9.59
CA ASP A 173 38.43 -16.09 8.22
C ASP A 173 37.42 -15.36 7.33
N PRO A 174 37.87 -14.39 6.50
CA PRO A 174 37.02 -13.66 5.56
C PRO A 174 36.36 -14.53 4.47
N PHE A 175 36.64 -15.83 4.40
CA PHE A 175 36.04 -16.76 3.46
C PHE A 175 35.04 -17.74 4.12
N ASP A 176 34.82 -17.68 5.44
CA ASP A 176 33.74 -18.44 6.09
C ASP A 176 32.37 -17.81 5.77
N MET A 177 31.63 -18.47 4.87
CA MET A 177 30.28 -18.07 4.48
C MET A 177 29.27 -18.08 5.65
N GLU A 178 29.49 -18.90 6.68
CA GLU A 178 28.59 -18.96 7.84
C GLU A 178 28.85 -17.81 8.82
N ALA A 179 30.11 -17.40 8.99
CA ALA A 179 30.46 -16.18 9.71
C ALA A 179 30.00 -14.92 8.96
N GLN A 180 30.27 -14.83 7.65
CA GLN A 180 29.82 -13.71 6.81
C GLN A 180 28.30 -13.55 6.82
N ARG A 181 27.54 -14.66 6.80
CA ARG A 181 26.07 -14.64 6.91
C ARG A 181 25.58 -14.16 8.28
N ARG A 182 26.24 -14.54 9.38
CA ARG A 182 25.92 -14.02 10.72
C ARG A 182 26.16 -12.51 10.81
N ILE A 183 27.25 -12.03 10.21
CA ILE A 183 27.57 -10.60 10.13
C ILE A 183 26.52 -9.85 9.30
N GLU A 184 26.14 -10.38 8.14
CA GLU A 184 25.07 -9.81 7.30
C GLU A 184 23.72 -9.75 8.04
N GLU A 185 23.33 -10.82 8.72
CA GLU A 185 22.07 -10.89 9.48
C GLU A 185 22.07 -9.94 10.68
N ALA A 186 23.19 -9.81 11.40
CA ALA A 186 23.35 -8.84 12.48
C ALA A 186 23.25 -7.38 11.97
N ILE A 187 23.97 -7.05 10.88
CA ILE A 187 23.90 -5.73 10.24
C ILE A 187 22.48 -5.44 9.73
N ARG A 188 21.79 -6.44 9.17
CA ARG A 188 20.39 -6.29 8.74
C ARG A 188 19.47 -5.99 9.92
N LEU A 189 19.60 -6.71 11.02
CA LEU A 189 18.80 -6.49 12.24
C LEU A 189 19.08 -5.11 12.86
N GLU A 190 20.33 -4.67 12.88
CA GLU A 190 20.73 -3.34 13.35
C GLU A 190 20.14 -2.22 12.47
N ASN A 191 20.21 -2.34 11.14
CA ASN A 191 19.58 -1.38 10.22
C ASN A 191 18.04 -1.36 10.35
N VAL A 192 17.40 -2.52 10.56
CA VAL A 192 15.95 -2.60 10.79
C VAL A 192 15.57 -1.95 12.11
N ALA A 193 16.35 -2.17 13.18
CA ALA A 193 16.13 -1.56 14.48
C ALA A 193 16.31 -0.03 14.43
N ALA A 194 17.39 0.46 13.82
CA ALA A 194 17.64 1.90 13.66
C ALA A 194 16.56 2.59 12.79
N ASN A 195 16.08 1.93 11.73
CA ASN A 195 14.96 2.44 10.93
C ASN A 195 13.63 2.46 11.74
N MET A 196 13.40 1.45 12.58
CA MET A 196 12.22 1.41 13.46
C MET A 196 12.29 2.49 14.55
N GLU A 197 13.45 2.73 15.15
CA GLU A 197 13.68 3.78 16.14
C GLU A 197 13.49 5.18 15.52
N ALA A 198 14.09 5.44 14.35
CA ALA A 198 13.89 6.69 13.60
C ALA A 198 12.43 6.89 13.18
N ALA A 199 11.72 5.81 12.83
CA ALA A 199 10.29 5.88 12.56
C ALA A 199 9.47 6.19 13.83
N MET A 200 9.84 5.65 15.00
CA MET A 200 9.17 5.96 16.28
C MET A 200 9.43 7.41 16.73
N GLU A 201 10.63 7.93 16.51
CA GLU A 201 10.98 9.32 16.88
C GLU A 201 10.36 10.36 15.94
N HIS A 202 10.36 10.11 14.62
CA HIS A 202 9.93 11.12 13.64
C HIS A 202 8.51 10.90 13.07
N ASN A 203 8.04 9.65 13.01
CA ASN A 203 6.75 9.27 12.42
C ASN A 203 5.89 8.42 13.38
N PRO A 204 5.62 8.85 14.64
CA PRO A 204 4.86 8.06 15.62
C PRO A 204 3.45 7.67 15.11
N GLU A 205 2.86 8.46 14.22
CA GLU A 205 1.59 8.15 13.55
C GLU A 205 1.64 6.85 12.70
N SER A 206 2.82 6.43 12.23
CA SER A 206 3.00 5.15 11.52
C SER A 206 2.81 3.91 12.42
N PHE A 207 2.74 4.10 13.73
CA PHE A 207 2.43 3.06 14.72
C PHE A 207 1.02 3.22 15.31
N GLY A 208 0.26 4.24 14.89
CA GLY A 208 -1.14 4.44 15.27
C GLY A 208 -2.09 3.60 14.42
N ARG A 209 -3.14 3.04 15.04
CA ARG A 209 -4.27 2.45 14.30
C ARG A 209 -5.05 3.57 13.61
N VAL A 210 -5.00 3.63 12.27
CA VAL A 210 -5.79 4.60 11.49
C VAL A 210 -7.28 4.25 11.61
N THR A 211 -8.06 5.15 12.18
CA THR A 211 -9.51 5.00 12.32
C THR A 211 -10.18 5.15 10.96
N MET A 212 -10.99 4.17 10.56
CA MET A 212 -11.74 4.20 9.30
C MET A 212 -12.85 5.25 9.32
N LEU A 213 -13.09 5.92 8.20
CA LEU A 213 -14.03 7.05 8.10
C LEU A 213 -15.48 6.55 8.14
N TYR A 214 -16.20 6.86 9.22
CA TYR A 214 -17.64 6.60 9.34
C TYR A 214 -18.40 7.89 9.65
N ILE A 215 -19.66 7.97 9.25
CA ILE A 215 -20.58 9.07 9.59
C ILE A 215 -21.92 8.53 10.12
N ASP A 216 -22.55 9.28 11.02
CA ASP A 216 -23.95 9.05 11.39
C ASP A 216 -24.88 9.46 10.24
N ALA A 217 -25.71 8.52 9.81
CA ALA A 217 -26.78 8.72 8.84
C ALA A 217 -28.08 8.06 9.31
N GLU A 218 -29.17 8.32 8.62
CA GLU A 218 -30.48 7.74 8.89
C GLU A 218 -31.26 7.50 7.60
N VAL A 219 -31.74 6.27 7.41
CA VAL A 219 -32.49 5.86 6.22
C VAL A 219 -33.91 5.52 6.65
N ASN A 220 -34.89 6.24 6.11
CA ASN A 220 -36.31 6.04 6.41
C ASN A 220 -36.66 6.01 7.93
N GLY A 221 -35.92 6.77 8.74
CA GLY A 221 -36.09 6.87 10.19
C GLY A 221 -35.26 5.87 11.02
N HIS A 222 -34.53 4.94 10.40
CA HIS A 222 -33.59 4.05 11.09
C HIS A 222 -32.17 4.64 11.07
N PRO A 223 -31.49 4.84 12.22
CA PRO A 223 -30.11 5.29 12.24
C PRO A 223 -29.17 4.19 11.73
N VAL A 224 -28.16 4.57 10.94
CA VAL A 224 -27.18 3.67 10.31
C VAL A 224 -25.82 4.37 10.27
N LYS A 225 -24.74 3.63 10.55
CA LYS A 225 -23.37 4.15 10.47
C LYS A 225 -22.82 3.86 9.08
N ALA A 226 -22.67 4.91 8.27
CA ALA A 226 -22.20 4.77 6.90
C ALA A 226 -20.67 4.85 6.86
N PHE A 227 -20.02 3.80 6.35
CA PHE A 227 -18.59 3.80 6.01
C PHE A 227 -18.37 4.66 4.77
N VAL A 228 -17.41 5.60 4.80
CA VAL A 228 -17.16 6.53 3.70
C VAL A 228 -15.93 6.06 2.92
N ASP A 229 -16.17 5.55 1.71
CA ASP A 229 -15.12 4.94 0.87
C ASP A 229 -15.08 5.58 -0.52
N SER A 230 -13.93 6.17 -0.86
CA SER A 230 -13.69 6.77 -2.17
C SER A 230 -13.07 5.80 -3.19
N GLY A 231 -12.60 4.63 -2.78
CA GLY A 231 -12.13 3.55 -3.64
C GLY A 231 -13.28 2.70 -4.19
N ALA A 232 -14.37 2.54 -3.43
CA ALA A 232 -15.57 1.86 -3.89
C ALA A 232 -16.31 2.64 -4.99
N GLN A 233 -16.45 2.04 -6.18
CA GLN A 233 -17.14 2.65 -7.32
C GLN A 233 -18.63 2.92 -7.06
N ALA A 234 -19.29 2.13 -6.21
CA ALA A 234 -20.74 2.17 -6.00
C ALA A 234 -21.11 2.12 -4.51
N THR A 235 -22.16 2.85 -4.13
CA THR A 235 -22.76 2.82 -2.79
C THR A 235 -23.51 1.50 -2.58
N ILE A 236 -23.19 0.81 -1.50
CA ILE A 236 -23.63 -0.56 -1.18
C ILE A 236 -24.36 -0.55 0.17
N MET A 237 -25.41 -1.37 0.30
CA MET A 237 -26.11 -1.60 1.57
C MET A 237 -26.35 -3.10 1.77
N SER A 238 -26.22 -3.58 3.01
CA SER A 238 -26.50 -4.97 3.36
C SER A 238 -28.01 -5.28 3.24
N PRO A 239 -28.40 -6.55 2.93
CA PRO A 239 -29.80 -6.96 2.96
C PRO A 239 -30.47 -6.68 4.31
N GLU A 240 -29.76 -6.95 5.41
CA GLU A 240 -30.22 -6.77 6.78
C GLU A 240 -30.49 -5.30 7.10
N CYS A 241 -29.62 -4.39 6.63
CA CYS A 241 -29.84 -2.95 6.76
C CYS A 241 -31.03 -2.48 5.90
N ALA A 242 -31.17 -2.99 4.67
CA ALA A 242 -32.29 -2.64 3.79
C ALA A 242 -33.65 -3.11 4.32
N GLU A 243 -33.67 -4.25 5.02
CA GLU A 243 -34.85 -4.76 5.74
C GLU A 243 -35.14 -3.94 7.01
N ALA A 244 -34.13 -3.68 7.86
CA ALA A 244 -34.28 -2.88 9.09
C ALA A 244 -34.76 -1.44 8.79
N CYS A 245 -34.28 -0.84 7.70
CA CYS A 245 -34.73 0.47 7.23
C CYS A 245 -36.11 0.43 6.54
N GLY A 246 -36.71 -0.75 6.31
CA GLY A 246 -38.01 -0.89 5.63
C GLY A 246 -38.00 -0.49 4.15
N ILE A 247 -36.81 -0.44 3.53
CA ILE A 247 -36.65 -0.05 2.12
C ILE A 247 -36.56 -1.25 1.16
N MET A 248 -36.54 -2.48 1.67
CA MET A 248 -36.48 -3.71 0.85
C MET A 248 -37.57 -3.79 -0.25
N ARG A 249 -38.74 -3.18 0.01
CA ARG A 249 -39.83 -2.97 -0.97
C ARG A 249 -39.50 -2.07 -2.18
N LEU A 250 -38.34 -1.43 -2.19
CA LEU A 250 -37.84 -0.53 -3.24
C LEU A 250 -36.71 -1.16 -4.08
N VAL A 251 -36.35 -2.42 -3.80
CA VAL A 251 -35.26 -3.12 -4.47
C VAL A 251 -35.70 -3.66 -5.82
N ASP A 252 -35.12 -3.12 -6.89
CA ASP A 252 -35.35 -3.57 -8.25
C ASP A 252 -34.48 -4.79 -8.54
N THR A 253 -35.08 -5.98 -8.46
CA THR A 253 -34.42 -7.28 -8.68
C THR A 253 -34.00 -7.51 -10.13
N ARG A 254 -34.40 -6.65 -11.09
CA ARG A 254 -33.87 -6.67 -12.47
C ARG A 254 -32.39 -6.26 -12.53
N PHE A 255 -31.87 -5.66 -11.46
CA PHE A 255 -30.47 -5.33 -11.26
C PHE A 255 -29.76 -6.32 -10.31
N ALA A 256 -30.37 -7.49 -10.05
CA ALA A 256 -29.71 -8.60 -9.36
C ALA A 256 -28.57 -9.19 -10.22
N GLY A 257 -27.58 -9.79 -9.57
CA GLY A 257 -26.41 -10.32 -10.26
C GLY A 257 -25.32 -10.81 -9.31
N ILE A 258 -24.10 -10.91 -9.82
CA ILE A 258 -22.92 -11.31 -9.05
C ILE A 258 -21.84 -10.25 -9.24
N ALA A 259 -21.49 -9.57 -8.15
CA ALA A 259 -20.30 -8.73 -8.11
C ALA A 259 -19.05 -9.63 -8.12
N ARG A 260 -18.11 -9.31 -9.00
CA ARG A 260 -16.77 -9.90 -9.04
C ARG A 260 -15.78 -8.78 -8.74
N GLY A 261 -15.00 -8.94 -7.67
CA GLY A 261 -14.02 -7.97 -7.20
C GLY A 261 -13.07 -8.64 -6.22
N VAL A 262 -12.91 -8.07 -5.02
CA VAL A 262 -12.13 -8.65 -3.90
C VAL A 262 -12.85 -9.85 -3.24
N GLY A 263 -13.52 -10.67 -4.06
CA GLY A 263 -14.46 -11.70 -3.65
C GLY A 263 -15.59 -11.89 -4.67
N VAL A 264 -16.48 -12.84 -4.39
CA VAL A 264 -17.70 -13.11 -5.16
C VAL A 264 -18.89 -12.82 -4.25
N ALA A 265 -19.65 -11.78 -4.57
CA ALA A 265 -20.76 -11.31 -3.73
C ALA A 265 -22.06 -11.23 -4.56
N LYS A 266 -23.20 -11.58 -3.95
CA LYS A 266 -24.50 -11.70 -4.65
C LYS A 266 -25.29 -10.41 -4.49
N ILE A 267 -25.56 -9.74 -5.61
CA ILE A 267 -26.41 -8.54 -5.66
C ILE A 267 -27.86 -9.00 -5.72
N LEU A 268 -28.67 -8.60 -4.73
CA LEU A 268 -30.12 -8.86 -4.68
C LEU A 268 -30.91 -7.91 -5.59
N GLY A 269 -30.39 -6.70 -5.83
CA GLY A 269 -30.98 -5.71 -6.72
C GLY A 269 -30.47 -4.31 -6.41
N ARG A 270 -31.16 -3.29 -6.96
CA ARG A 270 -30.80 -1.87 -6.75
C ARG A 270 -31.99 -1.05 -6.27
N VAL A 271 -31.79 -0.22 -5.25
CA VAL A 271 -32.69 0.88 -4.91
C VAL A 271 -32.26 2.10 -5.72
N HIS A 272 -33.08 2.55 -6.67
CA HIS A 272 -32.72 3.63 -7.59
C HIS A 272 -32.68 5.01 -6.93
N SER A 273 -33.55 5.25 -5.95
CA SER A 273 -33.61 6.49 -5.19
C SER A 273 -34.33 6.27 -3.86
N ALA A 274 -33.65 6.53 -2.75
CA ALA A 274 -34.26 6.70 -1.42
C ALA A 274 -33.58 7.88 -0.70
N GLN A 275 -34.29 8.48 0.26
CA GLN A 275 -33.75 9.57 1.06
C GLN A 275 -32.91 9.03 2.23
N ILE A 276 -31.70 9.56 2.37
CA ILE A 276 -30.84 9.40 3.54
C ILE A 276 -30.67 10.77 4.20
N ARG A 277 -30.93 10.85 5.51
CA ARG A 277 -30.59 12.01 6.33
C ARG A 277 -29.16 11.85 6.82
N VAL A 278 -28.37 12.91 6.75
CA VAL A 278 -26.97 12.92 7.18
C VAL A 278 -26.73 14.16 8.04
N GLY A 279 -26.06 14.00 9.18
CA GLY A 279 -25.99 15.05 10.20
C GLY A 279 -27.38 15.48 10.68
N LYS A 280 -27.57 16.77 10.97
CA LYS A 280 -28.78 17.26 11.68
C LYS A 280 -29.99 17.53 10.77
N THR A 281 -29.78 17.97 9.53
CA THR A 281 -30.86 18.52 8.68
C THR A 281 -30.70 18.24 7.18
N LEU A 282 -29.58 17.67 6.73
CA LEU A 282 -29.33 17.44 5.31
C LEU A 282 -29.97 16.13 4.86
N PHE A 283 -30.81 16.19 3.83
CA PHE A 283 -31.40 15.02 3.17
C PHE A 283 -30.84 14.87 1.77
N LEU A 284 -30.31 13.70 1.44
CA LEU A 284 -29.72 13.37 0.15
C LEU A 284 -30.54 12.27 -0.54
N ALA A 285 -30.65 12.33 -1.87
CA ALA A 285 -31.32 11.33 -2.68
C ALA A 285 -30.29 10.36 -3.27
N CYS A 286 -30.12 9.21 -2.62
CA CYS A 286 -29.06 8.25 -2.95
C CYS A 286 -29.62 6.97 -3.59
N SER A 287 -28.77 6.27 -4.34
CA SER A 287 -29.06 4.93 -4.88
C SER A 287 -28.20 3.89 -4.16
N PHE A 288 -28.77 2.74 -3.83
CA PHE A 288 -28.08 1.68 -3.08
C PHE A 288 -28.06 0.38 -3.91
N THR A 289 -26.89 -0.23 -4.02
CA THR A 289 -26.75 -1.61 -4.51
C THR A 289 -26.91 -2.55 -3.32
N ILE A 290 -27.95 -3.38 -3.31
CA ILE A 290 -28.21 -4.30 -2.19
C ILE A 290 -27.45 -5.59 -2.46
N MET A 291 -26.48 -5.92 -1.60
CA MET A 291 -25.52 -6.98 -1.86
C MET A 291 -25.16 -7.78 -0.61
N GLU A 292 -25.21 -9.11 -0.71
CA GLU A 292 -24.76 -10.04 0.33
C GLU A 292 -23.24 -9.92 0.52
N GLY A 293 -22.81 -9.51 1.72
CA GLY A 293 -21.41 -9.32 2.07
C GLY A 293 -21.23 -9.20 3.59
N LYS A 294 -20.00 -9.44 4.09
CA LYS A 294 -19.67 -9.35 5.52
C LYS A 294 -18.88 -8.08 5.80
N GLY A 295 -19.28 -7.31 6.82
CA GLY A 295 -18.47 -6.25 7.43
C GLY A 295 -19.18 -4.92 7.68
N VAL A 296 -20.03 -4.47 6.76
CA VAL A 296 -20.57 -3.09 6.76
C VAL A 296 -22.05 -3.05 6.36
N ASP A 297 -22.89 -2.36 7.15
CA ASP A 297 -24.32 -2.18 6.86
C ASP A 297 -24.59 -1.24 5.67
N LEU A 298 -23.85 -0.14 5.59
CA LEU A 298 -23.94 0.87 4.55
C LEU A 298 -22.56 1.42 4.22
N LEU A 299 -22.14 1.26 2.97
CA LEU A 299 -20.95 1.85 2.39
C LEU A 299 -21.37 3.00 1.45
N PHE A 300 -20.93 4.21 1.76
CA PHE A 300 -21.14 5.44 1.00
C PHE A 300 -20.00 5.65 0.00
N GLY A 301 -20.24 5.24 -1.24
CA GLY A 301 -19.24 5.08 -2.29
C GLY A 301 -19.00 6.32 -3.13
N LEU A 302 -18.03 6.23 -4.04
CA LEU A 302 -17.59 7.30 -4.93
C LEU A 302 -18.71 7.83 -5.83
N ASP A 303 -19.71 7.02 -6.18
CA ASP A 303 -20.87 7.44 -6.96
C ASP A 303 -21.72 8.51 -6.23
N MET A 304 -22.04 8.30 -4.95
CA MET A 304 -22.84 9.25 -4.17
C MET A 304 -21.97 10.41 -3.65
N LEU A 305 -20.70 10.16 -3.32
CA LEU A 305 -19.73 11.23 -3.02
C LEU A 305 -19.61 12.22 -4.19
N LYS A 306 -19.41 11.74 -5.42
CA LYS A 306 -19.37 12.61 -6.61
C LYS A 306 -20.73 13.26 -6.91
N ARG A 307 -21.84 12.51 -6.79
CA ARG A 307 -23.21 13.01 -7.04
C ARG A 307 -23.57 14.21 -6.16
N HIS A 308 -23.12 14.22 -4.91
CA HIS A 308 -23.40 15.29 -3.94
C HIS A 308 -22.22 16.25 -3.73
N GLN A 309 -21.22 16.21 -4.62
CA GLN A 309 -20.01 17.06 -4.60
C GLN A 309 -19.33 17.08 -3.22
N ALA A 310 -19.24 15.92 -2.59
CA ALA A 310 -18.72 15.77 -1.24
C ALA A 310 -17.19 16.00 -1.18
N SER A 311 -16.73 16.65 -0.11
CA SER A 311 -15.32 16.81 0.20
C SER A 311 -14.99 16.10 1.52
N ILE A 312 -14.04 15.18 1.48
CA ILE A 312 -13.49 14.51 2.68
C ILE A 312 -12.43 15.45 3.27
N ASP A 313 -12.79 16.22 4.29
CA ASP A 313 -11.88 17.18 4.95
C ASP A 313 -11.24 16.53 6.19
N LEU A 314 -10.14 15.79 5.94
CA LEU A 314 -9.35 15.16 6.99
C LEU A 314 -8.65 16.16 7.94
N LYS A 315 -8.59 17.45 7.58
CA LYS A 315 -8.03 18.50 8.43
C LYS A 315 -9.04 19.00 9.47
N LYS A 316 -10.34 18.88 9.18
CA LYS A 316 -11.44 19.19 10.11
C LYS A 316 -12.07 17.95 10.75
N ASP A 317 -11.66 16.75 10.34
CA ASP A 317 -12.31 15.49 10.70
C ASP A 317 -13.81 15.46 10.31
N CYS A 318 -14.13 15.91 9.09
CA CYS A 318 -15.51 15.93 8.61
C CYS A 318 -15.69 15.66 7.11
N LEU A 319 -16.85 15.10 6.76
CA LEU A 319 -17.37 15.06 5.40
C LEU A 319 -18.19 16.33 5.14
N VAL A 320 -17.81 17.12 4.14
CA VAL A 320 -18.53 18.34 3.75
C VAL A 320 -19.43 18.05 2.56
N ILE A 321 -20.74 18.26 2.68
CA ILE A 321 -21.72 18.09 1.60
C ILE A 321 -22.63 19.31 1.54
N ASN A 322 -22.78 19.93 0.37
CA ASN A 322 -23.59 21.15 0.18
C ASN A 322 -23.27 22.29 1.18
N GLY A 323 -22.02 22.37 1.67
CA GLY A 323 -21.60 23.34 2.69
C GLY A 323 -21.97 22.96 4.14
N HIS A 324 -22.61 21.81 4.37
CA HIS A 324 -22.79 21.26 5.71
C HIS A 324 -21.62 20.36 6.09
N GLU A 325 -21.03 20.61 7.26
CA GLU A 325 -19.96 19.79 7.84
C GLU A 325 -20.56 18.64 8.69
N ILE A 326 -20.18 17.41 8.37
CA ILE A 326 -20.63 16.18 9.03
C ILE A 326 -19.40 15.52 9.66
N ARG A 327 -19.25 15.63 10.99
CA ARG A 327 -18.13 15.05 11.74
C ARG A 327 -18.02 13.54 11.48
N PHE A 328 -16.79 13.02 11.33
CA PHE A 328 -16.56 11.58 11.34
C PHE A 328 -16.73 10.98 12.75
N LEU A 329 -17.04 9.67 12.81
CA LEU A 329 -17.14 8.92 14.05
C LEU A 329 -15.75 8.54 14.55
N SER A 330 -15.51 8.76 15.83
CA SER A 330 -14.27 8.38 16.51
C SER A 330 -14.28 6.89 16.87
N GLU A 331 -13.09 6.30 17.10
CA GLU A 331 -12.89 4.86 17.30
C GLU A 331 -13.92 4.19 18.24
N HIS A 332 -14.20 4.80 19.40
CA HIS A 332 -15.15 4.24 20.37
C HIS A 332 -16.58 4.15 19.82
N GLU A 333 -16.98 5.05 18.92
CA GLU A 333 -18.29 5.13 18.28
C GLU A 333 -18.45 4.15 17.10
N LEU A 334 -17.39 3.50 16.62
CA LEU A 334 -17.47 2.60 15.48
C LEU A 334 -18.27 1.31 15.76
N PRO A 335 -18.89 0.70 14.73
CA PRO A 335 -19.45 -0.66 14.81
C PRO A 335 -18.40 -1.68 15.24
N SER A 336 -18.81 -2.77 15.91
CA SER A 336 -17.87 -3.84 16.32
C SER A 336 -17.15 -4.44 15.11
N SER A 337 -17.85 -4.73 14.01
CA SER A 337 -17.24 -5.27 12.78
C SER A 337 -16.14 -4.39 12.19
N ALA A 338 -16.20 -3.06 12.40
CA ALA A 338 -15.15 -2.14 11.97
C ALA A 338 -13.91 -2.21 12.90
N LYS A 339 -14.13 -2.41 14.20
CA LYS A 339 -13.05 -2.62 15.19
C LYS A 339 -12.36 -3.95 14.95
N ASP A 340 -13.15 -5.02 14.81
CA ASP A 340 -12.68 -6.38 14.55
C ASP A 340 -11.89 -6.46 13.22
N SER A 341 -12.26 -5.68 12.19
CA SER A 341 -11.52 -5.62 10.92
C SER A 341 -10.10 -5.03 11.01
N SER A 342 -9.74 -4.42 12.14
CA SER A 342 -8.36 -3.98 12.45
C SER A 342 -7.57 -5.02 13.25
N GLU A 343 -8.21 -6.07 13.74
CA GLU A 343 -7.62 -7.12 14.57
C GLU A 343 -7.39 -8.38 13.74
N LEU A 344 -6.55 -8.26 12.69
CA LEU A 344 -6.02 -9.41 11.96
C LEU A 344 -5.43 -10.42 12.95
N THR A 345 -6.05 -11.59 13.05
CA THR A 345 -5.59 -12.61 13.99
C THR A 345 -4.24 -13.18 13.52
N PRO A 346 -3.38 -13.67 14.44
CA PRO A 346 -2.15 -14.36 14.04
C PRO A 346 -2.38 -15.56 13.10
N GLU A 347 -3.57 -16.16 13.14
CA GLU A 347 -3.99 -17.29 12.28
C GLU A 347 -4.30 -16.84 10.84
N GLU A 348 -4.91 -15.67 10.65
CA GLU A 348 -5.14 -15.08 9.33
C GLU A 348 -3.82 -14.59 8.69
N LEU A 349 -2.92 -14.01 9.48
CA LEU A 349 -1.58 -13.62 9.02
C LEU A 349 -0.75 -14.84 8.58
N ALA A 350 -0.84 -15.96 9.29
CA ALA A 350 -0.20 -17.22 8.89
C ALA A 350 -0.81 -17.81 7.59
N SER A 351 -2.10 -17.57 7.34
CA SER A 351 -2.80 -18.05 6.14
C SER A 351 -2.30 -17.37 4.86
N ILE A 352 -2.02 -16.06 4.93
CA ILE A 352 -1.57 -15.26 3.77
C ILE A 352 -0.17 -15.71 3.28
N GLY A 353 0.71 -16.14 4.18
CA GLY A 353 2.07 -16.60 3.84
C GLY A 353 2.15 -17.97 3.14
N SER A 354 1.04 -18.70 3.00
CA SER A 354 1.04 -20.12 2.62
C SER A 354 0.42 -20.43 1.25
N ALA A 355 0.17 -19.42 0.41
CA ALA A 355 -0.42 -19.57 -0.91
C ALA A 355 0.52 -20.21 -1.95
N LYS A 356 0.62 -21.54 -1.95
CA LYS A 356 1.21 -22.30 -3.06
C LYS A 356 0.30 -22.26 -4.31
N PRO A 357 0.87 -22.26 -5.52
CA PRO A 357 0.09 -22.37 -6.76
C PRO A 357 -0.31 -23.83 -7.02
N ASP A 358 -1.48 -24.23 -6.54
CA ASP A 358 -2.01 -25.57 -6.81
C ASP A 358 -2.50 -25.70 -8.26
N ALA A 359 -1.77 -26.51 -9.04
CA ALA A 359 -2.17 -26.89 -10.39
C ALA A 359 -3.33 -27.89 -10.36
N ALA A 360 -4.23 -27.79 -11.34
CA ALA A 360 -5.46 -28.57 -11.37
C ALA A 360 -5.23 -30.09 -11.48
N THR A 361 -6.06 -30.88 -10.79
CA THR A 361 -6.38 -32.25 -11.23
C THR A 361 -7.82 -32.59 -10.86
N ALA A 362 -8.55 -33.19 -11.81
CA ALA A 362 -9.95 -33.59 -11.60
C ALA A 362 -10.05 -35.11 -11.37
N ALA A 363 -10.77 -35.49 -10.32
CA ALA A 363 -11.25 -36.85 -10.07
C ALA A 363 -12.58 -36.78 -9.30
N ALA A 364 -13.43 -37.80 -9.43
CA ALA A 364 -14.84 -37.73 -9.00
C ALA A 364 -15.26 -38.91 -8.11
N SER A 365 -16.39 -38.72 -7.39
CA SER A 365 -17.15 -39.72 -6.61
C SER A 365 -16.42 -40.29 -5.36
N SER A 366 -17.11 -40.72 -4.29
CA SER A 366 -18.43 -41.38 -4.26
C SER A 366 -19.22 -41.28 -2.94
N SER A 367 -20.55 -41.21 -3.08
CA SER A 367 -21.59 -41.87 -2.23
C SER A 367 -21.60 -41.76 -0.69
N SER A 368 -22.76 -41.38 -0.13
CA SER A 368 -23.63 -42.36 0.57
C SER A 368 -25.06 -41.84 0.82
N ALA A 369 -26.07 -42.67 0.55
CA ALA A 369 -27.48 -42.45 0.95
C ALA A 369 -28.30 -43.76 0.85
N PRO A 370 -29.09 -44.14 1.87
CA PRO A 370 -30.23 -45.06 1.77
C PRO A 370 -31.55 -44.24 1.66
N ALA A 371 -32.56 -44.56 0.82
CA ALA A 371 -33.31 -45.82 0.61
C ALA A 371 -34.26 -46.19 1.78
N ALA A 372 -35.52 -46.63 1.58
CA ALA A 372 -36.45 -46.61 0.43
C ALA A 372 -37.83 -47.16 0.87
N THR A 373 -38.95 -46.83 0.18
CA THR A 373 -40.16 -47.71 0.14
C THR A 373 -41.12 -47.46 -1.05
N ASN A 374 -41.82 -48.54 -1.40
CA ASN A 374 -42.77 -48.81 -2.51
C ASN A 374 -44.07 -47.93 -2.46
N THR A 375 -45.01 -47.90 -3.45
CA THR A 375 -45.65 -49.01 -4.20
C THR A 375 -46.33 -48.60 -5.53
N SER A 376 -46.53 -49.59 -6.44
CA SER A 376 -47.59 -49.75 -7.49
C SER A 376 -47.83 -48.66 -8.56
N GLY A 377 -48.25 -48.96 -9.81
CA GLY A 377 -48.39 -50.25 -10.51
C GLY A 377 -49.52 -50.27 -11.57
N SER A 378 -49.18 -50.55 -12.85
CA SER A 378 -50.08 -50.74 -14.03
C SER A 378 -50.72 -49.45 -14.64
N GLY A 379 -50.92 -49.30 -15.97
CA GLY A 379 -50.40 -50.10 -17.10
C GLY A 379 -51.09 -49.87 -18.47
N SER A 380 -50.31 -49.59 -19.54
CA SER A 380 -50.68 -49.56 -20.97
C SER A 380 -51.64 -48.41 -21.44
N THR A 381 -51.84 -48.09 -22.74
CA THR A 381 -51.41 -48.71 -24.01
C THR A 381 -51.24 -47.68 -25.16
N THR A 382 -50.21 -47.88 -26.00
CA THR A 382 -50.09 -47.60 -27.48
C THR A 382 -50.71 -46.38 -28.21
N SER A 383 -49.88 -45.85 -29.14
CA SER A 383 -50.19 -45.42 -30.53
C SER A 383 -50.39 -43.94 -30.90
N ALA A 384 -49.98 -43.64 -32.15
CA ALA A 384 -50.08 -42.41 -32.95
C ALA A 384 -50.38 -42.87 -34.42
N PRO A 385 -50.52 -42.03 -35.48
CA PRO A 385 -50.28 -40.58 -35.57
C PRO A 385 -51.29 -39.74 -36.42
N ALA A 386 -51.00 -38.43 -36.53
CA ALA A 386 -51.21 -37.51 -37.68
C ALA A 386 -52.62 -37.17 -38.24
N ALA A 387 -53.01 -35.88 -38.18
CA ALA A 387 -53.69 -35.12 -39.25
C ALA A 387 -53.73 -33.59 -38.95
N ALA A 388 -53.93 -32.78 -40.00
CA ALA A 388 -54.23 -31.32 -40.01
C ALA A 388 -55.42 -31.09 -41.02
N PRO A 389 -55.99 -29.89 -41.32
CA PRO A 389 -55.67 -28.46 -41.00
C PRO A 389 -56.80 -27.77 -40.14
N VAL A 390 -57.30 -26.50 -40.20
CA VAL A 390 -57.36 -25.38 -41.21
C VAL A 390 -57.59 -23.97 -40.60
N ALA A 391 -57.20 -22.94 -41.38
CA ALA A 391 -57.83 -21.60 -41.59
C ALA A 391 -57.77 -20.45 -40.53
N ALA A 392 -57.55 -19.23 -41.06
CA ALA A 392 -57.50 -17.89 -40.42
C ALA A 392 -58.82 -17.11 -40.67
N PRO A 393 -58.95 -15.75 -40.86
CA PRO A 393 -58.06 -14.54 -40.72
C PRO A 393 -58.47 -13.61 -39.51
N VAL A 394 -58.42 -12.25 -39.39
CA VAL A 394 -58.42 -11.02 -40.26
C VAL A 394 -57.80 -9.75 -39.60
N ALA A 395 -56.97 -9.00 -40.36
CA ALA A 395 -56.66 -7.54 -40.36
C ALA A 395 -55.96 -6.78 -39.20
N ALA A 396 -55.35 -5.64 -39.59
CA ALA A 396 -54.68 -4.59 -38.81
C ALA A 396 -54.88 -3.21 -39.48
N PRO A 397 -54.37 -2.10 -38.90
CA PRO A 397 -53.49 -1.17 -39.65
C PRO A 397 -52.24 -0.75 -38.82
N VAL A 398 -50.99 -0.69 -39.34
CA VAL A 398 -50.41 0.29 -40.32
C VAL A 398 -50.42 1.72 -39.74
N ARG A 399 -49.32 2.49 -39.60
CA ARG A 399 -47.92 2.51 -40.17
C ARG A 399 -46.93 2.91 -39.01
N ALA A 400 -45.62 3.20 -39.11
CA ALA A 400 -44.61 3.42 -40.17
C ALA A 400 -43.18 3.14 -39.62
N LEU A 401 -42.25 2.49 -40.35
CA LEU A 401 -41.22 3.01 -41.29
C LEU A 401 -39.96 3.69 -40.70
N THR A 402 -38.90 2.88 -40.56
CA THR A 402 -37.49 3.25 -40.79
C THR A 402 -36.81 2.13 -41.63
N PRO A 403 -35.65 2.37 -42.29
CA PRO A 403 -35.10 1.46 -43.30
C PRO A 403 -34.34 0.25 -42.72
N ALA A 404 -34.34 -0.88 -43.44
CA ALA A 404 -33.60 -2.08 -43.09
C ALA A 404 -32.23 -2.15 -43.81
N ALA A 405 -31.23 -2.73 -43.14
CA ALA A 405 -29.98 -3.17 -43.78
C ALA A 405 -30.18 -4.55 -44.46
N PRO A 406 -29.47 -4.85 -45.56
CA PRO A 406 -29.59 -6.13 -46.26
C PRO A 406 -28.84 -7.26 -45.54
N ALA A 407 -29.34 -8.49 -45.67
CA ALA A 407 -28.64 -9.69 -45.23
C ALA A 407 -27.49 -10.07 -46.18
N GLN A 408 -26.48 -10.78 -45.65
CA GLN A 408 -25.38 -11.37 -46.42
C GLN A 408 -25.36 -12.92 -46.31
N PRO A 409 -24.74 -13.61 -47.30
CA PRO A 409 -24.78 -15.07 -47.41
C PRO A 409 -23.66 -15.76 -46.61
N ALA A 410 -23.75 -17.09 -46.50
CA ALA A 410 -22.71 -17.93 -45.90
C ALA A 410 -21.56 -18.25 -46.87
N GLY A 411 -20.33 -18.37 -46.36
CA GLY A 411 -19.20 -19.00 -47.06
C GLY A 411 -17.98 -18.09 -47.29
N GLY A 412 -17.19 -17.83 -46.25
CA GLY A 412 -15.89 -17.18 -46.33
C GLY A 412 -15.15 -17.23 -44.97
N PRO A 413 -13.82 -17.06 -44.94
CA PRO A 413 -13.08 -16.89 -43.67
C PRO A 413 -13.49 -15.59 -42.96
N PRO A 414 -13.37 -15.50 -41.63
CA PRO A 414 -13.83 -14.34 -40.88
C PRO A 414 -13.02 -13.08 -41.23
N THR A 415 -13.66 -12.11 -41.88
CA THR A 415 -13.08 -10.79 -42.16
C THR A 415 -13.21 -9.89 -40.94
N PHE A 416 -12.18 -9.88 -40.09
CA PHE A 416 -12.05 -8.91 -39.00
C PHE A 416 -11.83 -7.48 -39.54
N PRO A 417 -12.17 -6.42 -38.78
CA PRO A 417 -11.94 -5.05 -39.22
C PRO A 417 -10.44 -4.75 -39.39
N GLU A 418 -10.04 -4.16 -40.52
CA GLU A 418 -8.62 -3.94 -40.80
C GLU A 418 -7.92 -3.03 -39.78
N LYS A 419 -8.65 -2.08 -39.18
CA LYS A 419 -8.14 -1.22 -38.09
C LYS A 419 -7.66 -2.04 -36.88
N ASP A 420 -8.35 -3.12 -36.55
CA ASP A 420 -8.03 -3.96 -35.39
C ASP A 420 -6.81 -4.83 -35.70
N ILE A 421 -6.70 -5.28 -36.95
CA ILE A 421 -5.52 -5.96 -37.50
C ILE A 421 -4.30 -5.02 -37.49
N GLU A 422 -4.44 -3.79 -37.98
CA GLU A 422 -3.39 -2.76 -37.99
C GLU A 422 -2.93 -2.40 -36.57
N THR A 423 -3.85 -2.34 -35.61
CA THR A 423 -3.53 -2.04 -34.20
C THR A 423 -2.63 -3.12 -33.60
N LEU A 424 -2.94 -4.41 -33.82
CA LEU A 424 -2.12 -5.53 -33.33
C LEU A 424 -0.83 -5.74 -34.13
N MET A 425 -0.83 -5.43 -35.43
CA MET A 425 0.40 -5.38 -36.23
C MET A 425 1.34 -4.25 -35.79
N GLY A 426 0.80 -3.12 -35.34
CA GLY A 426 1.57 -1.98 -34.80
C GLY A 426 2.35 -2.31 -33.53
N LEU A 427 1.98 -3.38 -32.81
CA LEU A 427 2.71 -3.92 -31.66
C LEU A 427 3.82 -4.91 -32.06
N GLY A 428 3.94 -5.27 -33.35
CA GLY A 428 5.04 -6.08 -33.90
C GLY A 428 4.66 -7.48 -34.39
N ALA A 429 3.40 -7.89 -34.32
CA ALA A 429 2.95 -9.20 -34.79
C ALA A 429 2.70 -9.23 -36.31
N SER A 430 2.91 -10.38 -36.96
CA SER A 430 2.60 -10.52 -38.40
C SER A 430 1.10 -10.66 -38.66
N ARG A 431 0.64 -10.22 -39.84
CA ARG A 431 -0.80 -10.20 -40.19
C ARG A 431 -1.47 -11.58 -40.08
N GLU A 432 -0.76 -12.66 -40.36
CA GLU A 432 -1.27 -14.04 -40.25
C GLU A 432 -1.47 -14.46 -38.80
N GLN A 433 -0.50 -14.15 -37.92
CA GLN A 433 -0.62 -14.37 -36.47
C GLN A 433 -1.76 -13.55 -35.88
N VAL A 434 -1.88 -12.28 -36.27
CA VAL A 434 -2.95 -11.37 -35.83
C VAL A 434 -4.34 -11.88 -36.21
N VAL A 435 -4.54 -12.34 -37.44
CA VAL A 435 -5.83 -12.92 -37.87
C VAL A 435 -6.13 -14.21 -37.11
N SER A 436 -5.13 -15.08 -36.89
CA SER A 436 -5.32 -16.32 -36.13
C SER A 436 -5.62 -16.07 -34.64
N ALA A 437 -5.00 -15.04 -34.03
CA ALA A 437 -5.27 -14.64 -32.65
C ALA A 437 -6.65 -13.99 -32.50
N LEU A 438 -7.08 -13.15 -33.45
CA LEU A 438 -8.44 -12.61 -33.50
C LEU A 438 -9.49 -13.70 -33.69
N GLU A 439 -9.21 -14.74 -34.49
CA GLU A 439 -10.11 -15.89 -34.64
C GLU A 439 -10.21 -16.72 -33.34
N ALA A 440 -9.08 -17.00 -32.67
CA ALA A 440 -9.06 -17.64 -31.36
C ALA A 440 -9.74 -16.81 -30.25
N ALA A 441 -9.64 -15.47 -30.34
CA ALA A 441 -10.26 -14.52 -29.42
C ALA A 441 -11.72 -14.14 -29.78
N GLY A 442 -12.33 -14.74 -30.81
CA GLY A 442 -13.70 -14.45 -31.23
C GLY A 442 -13.92 -13.01 -31.69
N GLY A 443 -12.87 -12.34 -32.20
CA GLY A 443 -12.88 -10.94 -32.63
C GLY A 443 -12.59 -9.91 -31.54
N ASN A 444 -12.19 -10.32 -30.33
CA ASN A 444 -11.77 -9.38 -29.29
C ASN A 444 -10.28 -9.00 -29.43
N VAL A 445 -10.00 -7.70 -29.56
CA VAL A 445 -8.64 -7.16 -29.82
C VAL A 445 -7.72 -7.28 -28.61
N ASP A 446 -8.21 -6.94 -27.41
CA ASP A 446 -7.42 -6.99 -26.17
C ASP A 446 -7.03 -8.44 -25.82
N PHE A 447 -7.94 -9.38 -26.04
CA PHE A 447 -7.73 -10.80 -25.80
C PHE A 447 -6.82 -11.42 -26.88
N ALA A 448 -6.94 -10.98 -28.14
CA ALA A 448 -6.01 -11.35 -29.20
C ALA A 448 -4.58 -10.83 -28.94
N ALA A 449 -4.42 -9.64 -28.35
CA ALA A 449 -3.10 -9.14 -27.91
C ALA A 449 -2.45 -10.10 -26.91
N SER A 450 -3.21 -10.60 -25.92
CA SER A 450 -2.70 -11.54 -24.90
C SER A 450 -2.36 -12.95 -25.41
N PHE A 451 -2.61 -13.25 -26.69
CA PHE A 451 -2.12 -14.45 -27.38
C PHE A 451 -0.86 -14.20 -28.24
N LEU A 452 -0.44 -12.94 -28.38
CA LEU A 452 0.66 -12.50 -29.25
C LEU A 452 1.84 -11.89 -28.47
N PHE A 453 1.56 -11.32 -27.29
CA PHE A 453 2.50 -10.59 -26.43
C PHE A 453 2.25 -10.94 -24.95
#